data_AF-A0A1Y3TUH0-F1
#
_entry.id   AF-A0A1Y3TUH0-F1
#
_cell.length_a   1.000
_cell.length_b   1.000
_cell.length_c   1.000
_cell.angle_alpha   90.00
_cell.angle_beta   90.00
_cell.angle_gamma   90.00
#
_symmetry.space_group_name_H-M   'P 1'
#
loop_
_entity.id
_entity.type
_entity.pdbx_description
1 polymer ?
#
loop_
_entity_poly.entity_id
_entity_poly.type
_entity_poly.pdbx_seq_one_letter_code
_entity_poly.pdbx_strand_id
1 'polypeptide(L)' 'MPAQKSLVVQKLRHDFSLSLLLSIAQLPRATFYYHLKRMENLDKYQEVKEEIKTIYHENKGRYGYRRITAELHNRGFHL' A
#
# COMPACT_ATOMS: atom_id res chain seq x y z
N MET A 1 -14.40 3.65 -5.69
CA MET A 1 -13.19 4.47 -5.42
C MET A 1 -12.20 4.41 -6.59
N PRO A 2 -11.40 5.46 -6.87
CA PRO A 2 -10.47 5.50 -8.01
C PRO A 2 -9.47 4.32 -8.09
N ALA A 3 -9.04 3.78 -6.94
CA ALA A 3 -8.20 2.58 -6.87
C ALA A 3 -8.87 1.31 -7.42
N GLN A 4 -10.14 1.07 -7.06
CA GLN A 4 -10.91 -0.09 -7.55
C GLN A 4 -11.14 0.01 -9.06
N LYS A 5 -11.47 1.20 -9.55
CA LYS A 5 -11.60 1.46 -11.00
C LYS A 5 -10.29 1.17 -11.73
N SER A 6 -9.16 1.61 -11.17
CA SER A 6 -7.83 1.36 -11.74
C SER A 6 -7.49 -0.13 -11.80
N LEU A 7 -7.86 -0.91 -10.78
CA LEU A 7 -7.69 -2.37 -10.78
C LEU A 7 -8.50 -3.06 -11.89
N VAL A 8 -9.76 -2.66 -12.08
CA VAL A 8 -10.62 -3.22 -13.13
C VAL A 8 -10.07 -2.86 -14.52
N VAL A 9 -9.68 -1.60 -14.74
CA VAL A 9 -9.05 -1.15 -15.99
C VAL A 9 -7.74 -1.90 -16.25
N GLN A 10 -6.92 -2.11 -15.21
CA GLN A 10 -5.66 -2.84 -15.33
C GLN A 10 -5.86 -4.30 -15.73
N LYS A 11 -6.94 -4.96 -15.31
CA LYS A 11 -7.25 -6.33 -15.72
C LYS A 11 -7.76 -6.42 -17.16
N LEU A 12 -8.60 -5.46 -17.57
CA LEU A 12 -9.27 -5.46 -18.88
C LEU A 12 -8.41 -4.89 -20.03
N ARG A 13 -7.28 -4.23 -19.73
CA ARG A 13 -6.41 -3.60 -20.75
C ARG A 13 -5.79 -4.57 -21.75
N HIS A 14 -5.83 -5.87 -21.47
CA HIS A 14 -5.32 -6.92 -22.37
C HIS A 14 -6.28 -7.20 -23.52
N ASP A 15 -7.58 -7.01 -23.28
CA ASP A 15 -8.65 -7.32 -24.25
C ASP A 15 -9.22 -6.06 -24.91
N PHE A 16 -9.10 -4.89 -24.26
CA PHE A 16 -9.68 -3.62 -24.71
C PHE A 16 -8.68 -2.46 -24.68
N SER A 17 -8.92 -1.44 -25.51
CA SER A 17 -8.07 -0.26 -25.56
C SER A 17 -8.14 0.54 -24.26
N LEU A 18 -6.96 0.98 -23.76
CA LEU A 18 -6.88 1.74 -22.51
C LEU A 18 -7.67 3.06 -22.57
N SER A 19 -7.69 3.74 -23.73
CA SER A 19 -8.44 4.98 -23.90
C SER A 19 -9.94 4.77 -23.71
N LEU A 20 -10.50 3.69 -24.26
CA LEU A 20 -11.90 3.33 -24.11
C LEU A 20 -12.22 3.00 -22.65
N LEU A 21 -11.40 2.16 -22.01
CA LEU A 21 -11.59 1.75 -20.62
C LEU A 21 -11.56 2.95 -19.65
N LEU A 22 -10.62 3.89 -19.84
CA LEU A 22 -10.54 5.11 -19.03
C LEU A 22 -11.75 6.03 -19.24
N SER A 23 -12.25 6.13 -20.47
CA SER A 23 -13.44 6.91 -20.80
C SER A 23 -14.68 6.33 -20.10
N ILE A 24 -14.91 5.02 -20.21
CA ILE A 24 -16.05 4.34 -19.57
C ILE A 24 -15.97 4.43 -18.05
N ALA A 25 -14.78 4.24 -17.48
CA ALA A 25 -14.56 4.33 -16.04
C ALA A 25 -14.64 5.77 -15.50
N GLN A 26 -14.70 6.78 -16.38
CA GLN A 26 -14.55 8.20 -16.04
C GLN A 26 -13.32 8.43 -15.16
N LEU A 27 -12.19 7.87 -15.59
CA LEU A 27 -10.93 7.87 -14.84
C LEU A 27 -9.87 8.65 -15.62
N PRO A 28 -9.34 9.75 -15.09
CA PRO A 28 -8.22 10.45 -15.72
C PRO A 28 -7.00 9.55 -15.84
N ARG A 29 -6.27 9.67 -16.95
CA ARG A 29 -5.06 8.87 -17.23
C ARG A 29 -4.01 9.02 -16.12
N ALA A 30 -3.81 10.24 -15.61
CA ALA A 30 -2.90 10.51 -14.49
C ALA A 30 -3.31 9.75 -13.22
N THR A 31 -4.61 9.75 -12.89
CA THR A 31 -5.16 9.02 -11.73
C THR A 31 -4.95 7.52 -11.87
N PHE A 32 -5.16 6.96 -13.07
CA PHE A 32 -4.89 5.56 -13.36
C PHE A 32 -3.42 5.20 -13.09
N TYR A 33 -2.47 5.93 -13.68
CA TYR A 33 -1.04 5.65 -13.48
C TYR A 33 -0.58 5.90 -12.04
N TYR A 34 -1.15 6.88 -11.35
CA TYR A 34 -0.90 7.10 -9.93
C TYR A 34 -1.28 5.85 -9.10
N HIS A 35 -2.48 5.31 -9.32
CA HIS A 35 -2.92 4.11 -8.62
C HIS A 35 -2.16 2.86 -9.05
N LEU A 36 -1.82 2.72 -10.35
CA LEU A 36 -1.03 1.61 -10.85
C LEU A 36 0.34 1.56 -10.16
N LYS A 37 1.07 2.68 -10.14
CA LYS A 37 2.36 2.80 -9.45
C LYS A 37 2.24 2.49 -7.96
N ARG A 38 1.16 2.94 -7.33
CA ARG A 38 0.91 2.67 -5.91
C ARG A 38 0.57 1.20 -5.62
N MET A 39 -0.03 0.50 -6.57
CA MET A 39 -0.30 -0.94 -6.46
C MET A 39 0.95 -1.79 -6.72
N GLU A 40 1.83 -1.36 -7.62
CA GLU A 40 3.12 -2.00 -7.87
C GLU A 40 4.11 -1.80 -6.72
N ASN A 41 4.00 -0.69 -6.00
CA ASN A 41 4.72 -0.49 -4.75
C ASN A 41 4.15 -1.44 -3.69
N LEU A 42 4.78 -2.62 -3.55
CA LEU A 42 4.78 -3.39 -2.31
C LEU A 42 4.96 -2.40 -1.17
N ASP A 43 4.07 -2.45 -0.18
CA ASP A 43 4.12 -1.55 0.97
C ASP A 43 5.52 -1.68 1.60
N LYS A 44 6.39 -0.69 1.34
CA LYS A 44 7.80 -0.69 1.77
C LYS A 44 7.93 -0.93 3.28
N TYR A 45 6.89 -0.56 4.02
CA TYR A 45 6.83 -0.67 5.47
C TYR A 45 5.92 -1.81 5.93
N GLN A 46 5.57 -2.77 5.06
CA GLN A 46 4.73 -3.92 5.44
C GLN A 46 5.37 -4.70 6.57
N GLU A 47 6.64 -5.10 6.41
CA GLU A 47 7.39 -5.83 7.43
C GLU A 47 7.48 -5.03 8.73
N VAL A 48 7.76 -3.73 8.61
CA VAL A 48 7.83 -2.81 9.75
C VAL A 48 6.49 -2.72 10.49
N LYS A 49 5.38 -2.63 9.77
CA LYS A 49 4.03 -2.56 10.36
C LYS A 49 3.68 -3.85 11.08
N GLU A 50 4.04 -4.99 10.51
CA GLU A 50 3.87 -6.28 11.19
C GLU A 50 4.74 -6.34 12.45
N GLU A 51 5.99 -5.88 12.39
CA GLU A 51 6.87 -5.85 13.55
C GLU A 51 6.36 -4.94 14.67
N ILE A 52 5.82 -3.76 14.32
CA ILE A 52 5.15 -2.87 15.28
C ILE A 52 4.02 -3.58 16.01
N LYS A 53 3.19 -4.34 15.30
CA LYS A 53 2.10 -5.12 15.92
C LYS A 53 2.66 -6.21 16.82
N THR A 54 3.70 -6.92 16.39
CA THR A 54 4.39 -7.94 17.17
C THR A 54 4.88 -7.37 18.50
N ILE A 55 5.67 -6.28 18.46
CA ILE A 55 6.18 -5.60 19.65
C ILE A 55 5.03 -5.14 20.57
N TYR A 56 3.97 -4.59 19.99
CA TYR A 56 2.80 -4.14 20.75
C TYR A 56 2.13 -5.31 21.51
N HIS A 57 1.90 -6.44 20.84
CA HIS A 57 1.25 -7.60 21.44
C HIS A 57 2.13 -8.35 22.44
N GLU A 58 3.42 -8.51 22.17
CA GLU A 58 4.39 -9.09 23.11
C GLU A 58 4.44 -8.30 24.43
N ASN A 59 4.35 -6.98 24.32
CA ASN A 59 4.32 -6.08 25.47
C ASN A 59 2.91 -5.85 26.03
N LYS A 60 1.92 -6.64 25.59
CA LYS A 60 0.51 -6.59 26.05
C LYS A 60 -0.08 -5.18 25.96
N GLY A 61 0.29 -4.43 24.93
CA GLY A 61 -0.13 -3.05 24.69
C GLY A 61 0.46 -1.99 25.63
N ARG A 62 1.44 -2.34 26.48
CA ARG A 62 2.06 -1.39 27.44
C ARG A 62 3.08 -0.47 26.81
N TYR A 63 3.59 -0.85 25.64
CA TYR A 63 4.58 -0.06 24.92
C TYR A 63 3.86 0.99 24.07
N GLY A 64 4.04 2.25 24.41
CA GLY A 64 3.72 3.38 23.54
C GLY A 64 4.77 3.57 22.44
N TYR A 65 4.51 4.49 21.50
CA TYR A 65 5.30 4.63 20.29
C TYR A 65 6.82 4.73 20.52
N ARG A 66 7.27 5.49 21.54
CA ARG A 66 8.71 5.65 21.84
C ARG A 66 9.41 4.32 22.16
N ARG A 67 8.76 3.45 22.94
CA ARG A 67 9.31 2.14 23.31
C ARG A 67 9.27 1.17 22.13
N ILE A 68 8.22 1.25 21.32
CA ILE A 68 8.11 0.48 20.07
C ILE A 68 9.23 0.88 19.11
N THR A 69 9.49 2.18 18.91
CA THR A 69 10.57 2.65 18.03
C THR A 69 11.94 2.20 18.52
N ALA A 70 12.20 2.27 19.84
CA ALA A 70 13.45 1.77 20.41
C ALA A 70 13.63 0.26 20.15
N GLU A 71 12.56 -0.52 20.34
CA GLU A 71 12.58 -1.96 20.11
C GLU A 71 12.70 -2.34 18.63
N LEU A 72 12.06 -1.57 17.73
CA LEU A 72 12.25 -1.72 16.29
C LEU A 72 13.72 -1.55 15.89
N HIS A 73 14.39 -0.52 16.43
CA HIS A 73 15.81 -0.30 16.20
C HIS A 73 16.65 -1.46 16.75
N ASN A 74 16.31 -2.00 17.93
CA ASN A 74 16.98 -3.19 18.49
C ASN A 74 16.83 -4.43 17.59
N ARG A 75 15.71 -4.54 16.87
CA ARG A 75 15.42 -5.62 15.91
C ARG A 75 16.02 -5.38 14.52
N GLY A 76 16.81 -4.32 14.34
CA GLY A 76 17.50 -4.01 13.08
C GLY A 76 16.67 -3.22 12.07
N PHE A 77 15.47 -2.75 12.45
CA PHE A 77 14.71 -1.83 11.61
C PHE A 77 15.22 -0.40 11.83
N HIS A 78 15.95 0.13 10.85
CA HIS A 78 16.36 1.53 10.82
C HIS A 78 15.40 2.30 9.90
N LEU A 79 14.47 3.03 10.50
CA LEU A 79 13.40 3.80 9.84
C LEU A 79 13.77 5.26 9.62
#